data_AF-A0A4Q8AQ87-F1
#
_entry.id   AF-A0A4Q8AQ87-F1
#
_cell.length_a   1.000
_cell.length_b   1.000
_cell.length_c   1.000
_cell.angle_alpha   90.00
_cell.angle_beta   90.00
_cell.angle_gamma   90.00
#
_symmetry.space_group_name_H-M   'P 1'
#
loop_
_entity.id
_entity.type
_entity.pdbx_description
1 polymer ?
#
loop_
_entity_poly.entity_id
_entity_poly.type
_entity_poly.pdbx_seq_one_letter_code
_entity_poly.pdbx_strand_id
1 'polypeptide(L)'
;MACMDTTQARGYTAKLIDGPLEGKTISTSFLESGDPQPLIEIPAEAGDKRFSYARAGGLEFAGDAGERPTAVEYRYRETLFN
;
A
#
# COMPACT_ATOMS: atom_id res chain seq x y z
N MET A 1 -20.26 27.69 6.32
CA MET A 1 -19.45 27.47 5.10
C MET A 1 -18.62 26.22 5.34
N ALA A 2 -19.18 25.03 5.11
CA ALA A 2 -18.41 23.79 5.21
C ALA A 2 -17.66 23.61 3.89
N CYS A 3 -16.40 24.06 3.84
CA CYS A 3 -15.52 23.64 2.77
C CYS A 3 -15.34 22.13 2.95
N MET A 4 -15.96 21.40 2.03
CA MET A 4 -15.74 19.99 1.79
C MET A 4 -14.23 19.81 1.60
N ASP A 5 -13.55 19.43 2.68
CA ASP A 5 -12.15 19.02 2.67
C ASP A 5 -12.13 17.78 1.79
N THR A 6 -11.99 18.04 0.48
CA THR A 6 -11.54 17.03 -0.45
C THR A 6 -10.08 16.83 -0.06
N THR A 7 -9.87 16.16 1.08
CA THR A 7 -8.67 15.37 1.28
C THR A 7 -8.72 14.41 0.11
N GLN A 8 -8.14 14.82 -1.02
CA GLN A 8 -7.66 13.88 -2.01
C GLN A 8 -6.81 12.97 -1.13
N ALA A 9 -7.37 11.83 -0.73
CA ALA A 9 -6.62 10.76 -0.13
C ALA A 9 -5.65 10.39 -1.25
N ARG A 10 -4.52 11.10 -1.27
CA ARG A 10 -3.41 10.89 -2.18
C ARG A 10 -2.95 9.52 -1.74
N GLY A 11 -3.55 8.48 -2.27
CA GLY A 11 -3.08 7.13 -2.03
C GLY A 11 -1.77 6.95 -2.76
N TYR A 12 -1.11 5.85 -2.46
CA TYR A 12 0.00 5.35 -3.25
C TYR A 12 -0.35 4.00 -3.82
N THR A 13 0.40 3.63 -4.85
CA THR A 13 0.32 2.32 -5.47
C THR A 13 1.24 1.37 -4.72
N ALA A 14 0.67 0.44 -3.96
CA ALA A 14 1.38 -0.68 -3.37
C ALA A 14 1.65 -1.72 -4.46
N LYS A 15 2.90 -1.83 -4.91
CA LYS A 15 3.36 -2.80 -5.92
C LYS A 15 3.77 -4.08 -5.21
N LEU A 16 3.06 -5.17 -5.44
CA LEU A 16 3.38 -6.46 -4.85
C LEU A 16 4.46 -7.10 -5.70
N ILE A 17 5.67 -7.22 -5.16
CA ILE A 17 6.85 -7.70 -5.86
C ILE A 17 7.21 -9.16 -5.53
N ASP A 18 6.42 -9.81 -4.69
CA ASP A 18 6.66 -11.17 -4.21
C ASP A 18 5.33 -11.84 -3.80
N GLY A 19 5.29 -13.17 -3.69
CA GLY A 19 4.18 -13.93 -3.13
C GLY A 19 3.01 -14.21 -4.09
N PRO A 20 1.85 -14.64 -3.56
CA PRO A 20 0.73 -15.12 -4.38
C PRO A 20 0.04 -14.02 -5.20
N LEU A 21 0.25 -12.75 -4.84
CA LEU A 21 -0.25 -11.59 -5.57
C LEU A 21 0.89 -10.81 -6.25
N GLU A 22 2.06 -11.42 -6.44
CA GLU A 22 3.17 -10.82 -7.18
C GLU A 22 2.70 -10.27 -8.54
N GLY A 23 3.20 -9.08 -8.90
CA GLY A 23 2.84 -8.38 -10.13
C GLY A 23 1.51 -7.63 -10.05
N LYS A 24 0.72 -7.77 -8.98
CA LYS A 24 -0.46 -6.95 -8.74
C LYS A 24 -0.09 -5.62 -8.08
N THR A 25 -0.88 -4.61 -8.37
CA THR A 25 -0.79 -3.29 -7.75
C THR A 25 -2.07 -2.95 -7.03
N ILE A 26 -1.98 -2.58 -5.77
CA ILE A 26 -3.12 -2.21 -4.93
C ILE A 26 -3.07 -0.71 -4.66
N SER A 27 -4.21 -0.04 -4.75
CA SER A 27 -4.35 1.36 -4.34
C SER A 27 -4.61 1.39 -2.83
N THR A 28 -3.72 2.01 -2.06
CA THR A 28 -3.92 2.18 -0.62
C THR A 28 -3.60 3.60 -0.17
N SER A 29 -4.09 3.96 1.01
CA SER A 29 -3.90 5.28 1.59
C SER A 29 -2.62 5.33 2.43
N PHE A 30 -2.00 6.52 2.53
CA PHE A 30 -0.97 6.76 3.54
C PHE A 30 -1.56 6.69 4.95
N LEU A 31 -0.69 6.50 5.93
CA LEU A 31 -1.01 6.72 7.33
C LEU A 31 -1.35 8.20 7.58
N GLU A 32 -1.99 8.49 8.72
CA GLU A 32 -2.27 9.87 9.14
C GLU A 32 -1.01 10.73 9.23
N SER A 33 0.14 10.12 9.55
CA SER A 33 1.45 10.78 9.59
C SER A 33 2.01 11.13 8.21
N GLY A 34 1.41 10.61 7.14
CA GLY A 34 1.85 10.80 5.75
C GLY A 34 2.88 9.77 5.25
N ASP A 35 3.33 8.84 6.09
CA ASP A 35 4.19 7.71 5.67
C ASP A 35 3.33 6.58 5.06
N PRO A 36 3.82 5.84 4.05
CA PRO A 36 3.14 4.65 3.55
C PRO A 36 3.02 3.57 4.63
N GLN A 37 2.04 2.69 4.48
CA GLN A 37 1.79 1.65 5.47
C GLN A 37 3.01 0.71 5.54
N PRO A 38 3.56 0.44 6.74
CA PRO A 38 4.68 -0.48 6.88
C PRO A 38 4.28 -1.94 6.56
N LEU A 39 3.01 -2.26 6.73
CA LEU A 39 2.40 -3.56 6.48
C LEU A 39 1.02 -3.35 5.87
N ILE A 40 0.70 -4.10 4.83
CA ILE A 40 -0.63 -4.16 4.24
C ILE A 40 -1.16 -5.60 4.33
N GLU A 41 -2.41 -5.73 4.71
CA GLU A 41 -3.10 -7.03 4.79
C GLU A 41 -4.13 -7.09 3.68
N ILE A 42 -4.00 -8.08 2.81
CA ILE A 42 -4.88 -8.25 1.66
C ILE A 42 -5.69 -9.53 1.88
N PRO A 43 -7.03 -9.44 1.95
CA PRO A 43 -7.86 -10.64 2.04
C PRO A 43 -7.70 -11.48 0.79
N ALA A 44 -7.48 -12.79 0.95
CA ALA A 44 -7.44 -13.69 -0.19
C ALA A 44 -8.85 -13.95 -0.73
N GLU A 45 -8.97 -14.09 -2.04
CA GLU A 45 -10.26 -14.34 -2.72
C GLU A 45 -10.89 -15.69 -2.31
N ALA A 46 -10.09 -16.63 -1.81
CA ALA A 46 -10.49 -18.02 -1.55
C ALA A 46 -10.47 -18.40 -0.04
N GLY A 47 -11.28 -17.72 0.80
CA GLY A 47 -11.53 -18.09 2.21
C GLY A 47 -10.71 -17.32 3.25
N ASP A 48 -10.93 -17.62 4.54
CA ASP A 48 -10.43 -17.06 5.84
C ASP A 48 -8.92 -16.81 5.99
N LYS A 49 -8.20 -16.51 4.92
CA LYS A 49 -6.78 -16.17 4.92
C LYS A 49 -6.56 -14.74 4.42
N ARG A 50 -5.61 -14.07 5.06
CA ARG A 50 -5.13 -12.73 4.71
C ARG A 50 -3.66 -12.83 4.37
N PHE A 51 -3.27 -12.29 3.23
CA PHE A 51 -1.87 -12.20 2.87
C PHE A 51 -1.29 -10.93 3.48
N SER A 52 -0.27 -11.08 4.32
CA SER A 52 0.45 -9.97 4.89
C SER A 52 1.64 -9.63 4.00
N TYR A 53 1.70 -8.38 3.57
CA TYR A 53 2.79 -7.85 2.79
C TYR A 53 3.48 -6.73 3.54
N ALA A 54 4.80 -6.85 3.71
CA ALA A 54 5.61 -5.83 4.34
C ALA A 54 6.18 -4.88 3.29
N ARG A 55 6.22 -3.59 3.61
CA ARG A 55 6.87 -2.57 2.79
C ARG A 55 8.29 -3.01 2.47
N ALA A 56 8.57 -3.14 1.18
CA ALA A 56 9.92 -3.35 0.67
C ALA A 56 10.65 -2.00 0.56
N GLY A 57 11.95 -2.05 0.28
CA GLY A 57 12.79 -0.84 0.25
C GLY A 57 12.55 0.08 -0.94
N GLY A 58 11.86 -0.38 -1.99
CA GLY A 58 11.63 0.44 -3.18
C GLY A 58 10.49 1.43 -2.99
N LEU A 59 10.83 2.69 -3.18
CA LEU A 59 9.94 3.83 -3.14
C LEU A 59 10.11 4.58 -4.45
N GLU A 60 9.02 4.72 -5.18
CA GLU A 60 8.98 5.54 -6.38
C GLU A 60 8.24 6.84 -6.07
N PHE A 61 8.91 7.95 -6.34
CA PHE A 61 8.38 9.29 -6.15
C PHE A 61 8.05 9.89 -7.51
N ALA A 62 6.87 10.48 -7.66
CA ALA A 62 6.52 11.22 -8.86
C ALA A 62 7.20 12.60 -8.84
N GLY A 63 8.48 12.64 -9.21
CA GLY A 63 9.24 13.87 -9.50
C GLY A 63 9.81 14.64 -8.30
N ASP A 64 10.50 15.75 -8.63
CA ASP A 64 11.39 16.53 -7.76
C ASP A 64 10.75 17.23 -6.54
N ALA A 65 9.42 17.20 -6.38
CA ALA A 65 8.71 17.90 -5.30
C ALA A 65 7.80 17.00 -4.45
N GLY A 66 7.85 15.68 -4.66
CA GLY A 66 7.04 14.73 -3.89
C GLY A 66 7.70 14.38 -2.55
N GLU A 67 7.25 14.99 -1.45
CA GLU A 67 7.64 14.56 -0.09
C GLU A 67 7.13 13.14 0.24
N ARG A 68 6.25 12.57 -0.60
CA ARG A 68 5.58 11.28 -0.40
C ARG A 68 5.74 10.38 -1.63
N PRO A 69 5.99 9.07 -1.44
CA PRO A 69 6.17 8.13 -2.54
C PRO A 69 4.85 7.81 -3.22
N THR A 70 4.79 7.88 -4.55
CA THR A 70 3.59 7.55 -5.33
C THR A 70 3.43 6.05 -5.57
N ALA A 71 4.52 5.30 -5.61
CA ALA A 71 4.47 3.85 -5.59
C ALA A 71 5.45 3.30 -4.57
N VAL A 72 5.05 2.22 -3.91
CA VAL A 72 5.83 1.59 -2.85
C VAL A 72 5.81 0.11 -3.11
N GLU A 73 6.98 -0.51 -3.11
CA GLU A 73 7.10 -1.95 -3.28
C GLU A 73 6.76 -2.65 -1.97
N TYR A 74 6.13 -3.82 -2.07
CA TYR A 74 5.75 -4.67 -0.96
C TYR A 74 6.13 -6.09 -1.28
N ARG A 75 6.81 -6.73 -0.33
CA ARG A 75 7.14 -8.15 -0.41
C ARG A 75 6.18 -8.95 0.45
N TYR A 76 5.83 -10.14 0.00
CA TYR A 76 5.06 -11.06 0.81
C TYR A 76 5.86 -11.45 2.04
N ARG A 77 5.19 -11.44 3.19
CA ARG A 77 5.78 -11.78 4.48
C ARG A 77 5.26 -13.13 4.93
N GLU A 78 3.96 -13.25 5.06
CA GLU A 78 3.30 -14.44 5.59
C GLU A 78 1.81 -14.43 5.23
N THR A 79 1.19 -15.61 5.28
CA THR A 79 -0.25 -15.76 5.16
C THR A 79 -0.81 -15.93 6.57
N LEU A 80 -1.65 -15.00 6.97
CA LEU A 80 -2.45 -15.07 8.18
C LEU A 80 -3.69 -15.90 7.90
N PHE A 81 -4.05 -16.78 8.82
CA PHE A 81 -5.27 -17.56 8.78
C PHE A 81 -6.12 -17.10 9.96
N ASN A 82 -7.39 -16.77 9.70
CA ASN A 82 -8.35 -16.34 10.72
C ASN A 82 -9.15 -17.53 11.27
#